data_AF-A0A2D6EBG9-F1
#
_entry.id   AF-A0A2D6EBG9-F1
#
_cell.length_a   1.000
_cell.length_b   1.000
_cell.length_c   1.000
_cell.angle_alpha   90.00
_cell.angle_beta   90.00
_cell.angle_gamma   90.00
#
_symmetry.space_group_name_H-M   'P 1'
#
loop_
_entity.id
_entity.type
_entity.pdbx_description
1 polymer ?
#
loop_
_entity_poly.entity_id
_entity_poly.type
_entity_poly.pdbx_seq_one_letter_code
_entity_poly.pdbx_strand_id
1 'polypeptide(L)'
;MIVFRPAAPLVRIPFRAVALAALAMAGLAAPAQASDETSTRLVRCGGDSCLQVSGYRANPSAQVRINGRLVPVQGDKGWKASLPLETLREWTAPSARSIEVSLHETQEQAESVERVALPIGVLGDSSNLGSLEVRAQW
;
A
#
# COMPACT_ATOMS: atom_id res chain seq x y z
N MET A 1 -13.43 28.29 64.42
CA MET A 1 -14.31 29.44 64.63
C MET A 1 -14.65 30.03 63.26
N ILE A 2 -15.89 29.79 62.83
CA ILE A 2 -16.68 30.42 61.74
C ILE A 2 -16.07 30.46 60.33
N VAL A 3 -16.52 29.50 59.50
CA VAL A 3 -16.48 29.49 58.04
C VAL A 3 -17.55 30.45 57.51
N PHE A 4 -17.17 31.46 56.74
CA PHE A 4 -18.12 32.32 56.00
C PHE A 4 -18.17 31.89 54.53
N ARG A 5 -19.26 31.23 54.14
CA ARG A 5 -19.67 31.02 52.73
C ARG A 5 -20.41 32.27 52.25
N PRO A 6 -19.98 32.98 51.20
CA PRO A 6 -20.84 33.95 50.54
C PRO A 6 -21.88 33.23 49.66
N ALA A 7 -23.13 33.70 49.77
CA ALA A 7 -24.31 33.21 49.08
C ALA A 7 -24.24 33.46 47.57
N ALA A 8 -24.63 32.45 46.77
CA ALA A 8 -24.84 32.58 45.34
C ALA A 8 -26.12 33.37 45.05
N PRO A 9 -26.09 34.40 44.17
CA PRO A 9 -27.33 34.95 43.63
C PRO A 9 -27.87 34.02 42.54
N LEU A 10 -29.12 33.58 42.73
CA LEU A 10 -29.95 32.93 41.72
C LEU A 10 -30.20 33.92 40.58
N VAL A 11 -29.51 33.71 39.46
CA VAL A 11 -29.75 34.45 38.22
C VAL A 11 -31.11 34.02 37.65
N ARG A 12 -32.07 34.95 37.67
CA ARG A 12 -33.35 34.84 36.95
C ARG A 12 -33.07 34.89 35.45
N ILE A 13 -33.31 33.78 34.76
CA ILE A 13 -33.21 33.70 33.29
C ILE A 13 -34.58 34.10 32.72
N PRO A 14 -34.71 35.23 32.00
CA PRO A 14 -35.95 35.57 31.32
C PRO A 14 -36.19 34.65 30.13
N PHE A 15 -37.32 33.95 30.17
CA PHE A 15 -37.99 33.31 29.04
C PHE A 15 -38.19 34.35 27.93
N ARG A 16 -37.31 34.39 26.92
CA ARG A 16 -37.57 34.78 25.53
C ARG A 16 -36.25 35.07 24.80
N ALA A 17 -35.65 34.01 24.29
CA ALA A 17 -34.86 34.07 23.05
C ALA A 17 -34.62 32.62 22.61
N VAL A 18 -35.56 32.10 21.82
CA VAL A 18 -35.33 30.93 20.99
C VAL A 18 -34.25 31.34 19.98
N ALA A 19 -33.00 31.01 20.26
CA ALA A 19 -31.92 31.09 19.28
C ALA A 19 -31.37 29.68 19.10
N LEU A 20 -31.69 29.13 17.93
CA LEU A 20 -31.21 27.86 17.41
C LEU A 20 -29.69 27.72 17.59
N ALA A 21 -29.27 26.75 18.38
CA ALA A 21 -27.90 26.23 18.36
C ALA A 21 -27.95 24.75 17.96
N ALA A 22 -28.21 24.49 16.67
CA ALA A 22 -27.98 23.19 16.09
C ALA A 22 -26.47 23.01 15.91
N LEU A 23 -25.81 22.42 16.92
CA LEU A 23 -24.43 21.94 16.78
C LEU A 23 -24.45 20.77 15.78
N ALA A 24 -24.17 21.07 14.51
CA ALA A 24 -23.88 20.07 13.50
C ALA A 24 -22.54 19.40 13.85
N MET A 25 -22.60 18.23 14.48
CA MET A 25 -21.46 17.30 14.49
C MET A 25 -21.29 16.75 13.08
N ALA A 26 -20.64 17.51 12.21
CA ALA A 26 -20.15 17.02 10.93
C ALA A 26 -19.03 16.02 11.22
N GLY A 27 -19.37 14.73 11.16
CA GLY A 27 -18.39 13.65 11.16
C GLY A 27 -17.43 13.87 10.01
N LEU A 28 -16.18 14.19 10.34
CA LEU A 28 -15.07 14.16 9.39
C LEU A 28 -14.87 12.70 8.99
N ALA A 29 -15.62 12.24 7.99
CA ALA A 29 -15.23 11.08 7.22
C ALA A 29 -13.92 11.47 6.52
N ALA A 30 -12.79 11.15 7.15
CA ALA A 30 -11.50 11.27 6.50
C ALA A 30 -11.60 10.46 5.19
N PRO A 31 -11.31 11.07 4.03
CA PRO A 31 -11.28 10.30 2.80
C PRO A 31 -10.23 9.21 3.01
N ALA A 32 -10.63 7.95 2.90
CA ALA A 32 -9.70 6.86 2.79
C ALA A 32 -8.89 7.12 1.51
N GLN A 33 -7.72 7.74 1.67
CA GLN A 33 -6.77 7.86 0.59
C GLN A 33 -6.33 6.42 0.33
N ALA A 34 -6.83 5.83 -0.76
CA ALA A 34 -6.31 4.57 -1.26
C ALA A 34 -4.81 4.80 -1.43
N SER A 35 -4.02 4.15 -0.58
CA SER A 35 -2.57 4.22 -0.66
C SER A 35 -2.20 3.78 -2.07
N ASP A 36 -1.48 4.62 -2.80
CA ASP A 36 -0.85 4.28 -4.08
C ASP A 36 0.29 3.28 -3.82
N GLU A 37 -0.05 2.14 -3.22
CA GLU A 37 0.87 1.14 -2.72
C GLU A 37 1.38 0.28 -3.88
N THR A 38 2.69 -0.02 -3.85
CA THR A 38 3.26 -0.88 -4.87
C THR A 38 2.71 -2.29 -4.67
N SER A 39 2.26 -2.91 -5.76
CA SER A 39 1.58 -4.20 -5.73
C SER A 39 2.19 -5.18 -6.73
N THR A 40 2.11 -6.46 -6.40
CA THR A 40 2.58 -7.55 -7.26
C THR A 40 1.45 -8.51 -7.61
N ARG A 41 1.47 -9.01 -8.84
CA ARG A 41 0.53 -10.03 -9.32
C ARG A 41 1.22 -10.96 -10.29
N LEU A 42 0.87 -12.24 -10.26
CA LEU A 42 1.26 -13.18 -11.30
C LEU A 42 0.32 -13.04 -12.51
N VAL A 43 0.89 -12.81 -13.68
CA VAL A 43 0.16 -12.67 -14.94
C VAL A 43 0.75 -13.60 -16.00
N ARG A 44 0.01 -13.83 -17.08
CA ARG A 44 0.54 -14.51 -18.28
C ARG A 44 1.27 -13.51 -19.17
N CYS A 45 2.42 -13.92 -19.69
CA CYS A 45 3.20 -13.15 -20.65
C CYS A 45 3.69 -14.09 -21.77
N GLY A 46 2.97 -14.10 -22.89
CA GLY A 46 3.20 -15.09 -23.94
C GLY A 46 2.89 -16.51 -23.46
N GLY A 47 3.83 -17.43 -23.63
CA GLY A 47 3.72 -18.83 -23.17
C GLY A 47 3.99 -19.02 -21.68
N ASP A 48 4.59 -18.04 -21.03
CA ASP A 48 5.11 -18.14 -19.67
C ASP A 48 4.29 -17.33 -18.66
N SER A 49 4.73 -17.40 -17.40
CA SER A 49 4.23 -16.55 -16.31
C SER A 49 5.24 -15.43 -16.03
N CYS A 50 4.72 -14.24 -15.74
CA CYS A 50 5.50 -13.08 -15.32
C CYS A 50 4.98 -12.55 -13.98
N LEU A 51 5.88 -11.97 -13.20
CA LEU A 51 5.51 -11.07 -12.13
C LEU A 51 5.21 -9.69 -12.73
N GLN A 52 3.96 -9.25 -12.63
CA GLN A 52 3.60 -7.86 -12.83
C GLN A 52 3.81 -7.11 -11.52
N VAL A 53 4.58 -6.02 -11.58
CA VAL A 53 4.73 -5.08 -10.47
C VAL A 53 4.11 -3.76 -10.92
N SER A 54 3.25 -3.18 -10.09
CA SER A 54 2.60 -1.91 -10.40
C SER A 54 2.72 -0.96 -9.23
N GLY A 55 2.81 0.33 -9.51
CA GLY A 55 2.85 1.35 -8.48
C GLY A 55 2.59 2.73 -9.07
N TYR A 56 2.87 3.74 -8.26
CA TYR A 56 2.77 5.13 -8.64
C TYR A 56 4.12 5.84 -8.49
N ARG A 57 4.38 6.84 -9.33
CA ARG A 57 5.51 7.76 -9.20
C ARG A 57 5.04 9.19 -9.42
N ALA A 58 5.52 10.11 -8.58
CA ALA A 58 5.18 11.52 -8.70
C ALA A 58 5.78 12.13 -9.98
N ASN A 59 7.04 11.79 -10.27
CA ASN A 59 7.79 12.22 -11.44
C ASN A 59 7.77 11.12 -12.52
N PRO A 60 7.19 11.36 -13.72
CA PRO A 60 7.11 10.36 -14.78
C PRO A 60 8.50 9.98 -15.34
N SER A 61 9.52 10.80 -15.14
CA SER A 61 10.90 10.50 -15.54
C SER A 61 11.69 9.71 -14.50
N ALA A 62 11.12 9.47 -13.30
CA ALA A 62 11.78 8.66 -12.29
C ALA A 62 11.91 7.20 -12.74
N GLN A 63 13.09 6.65 -12.56
CA GLN A 63 13.43 5.29 -12.98
C GLN A 63 12.97 4.28 -11.94
N VAL A 64 12.34 3.19 -12.39
CA VAL A 64 11.92 2.09 -11.53
C VAL A 64 13.01 1.02 -11.50
N ARG A 65 13.40 0.60 -10.31
CA ARG A 65 14.35 -0.49 -10.09
C ARG A 65 13.71 -1.58 -9.26
N ILE A 66 14.01 -2.83 -9.58
CA ILE A 66 13.60 -4.01 -8.81
C ILE A 66 14.88 -4.73 -8.35
N ASN A 67 15.04 -4.92 -7.04
CA ASN A 67 16.26 -5.42 -6.41
C ASN A 67 17.52 -4.70 -6.93
N GLY A 68 17.45 -3.38 -7.03
CA GLY A 68 18.53 -2.54 -7.55
C GLY A 68 18.76 -2.62 -9.07
N ARG A 69 17.95 -3.33 -9.85
CA ARG A 69 18.10 -3.43 -11.31
C ARG A 69 17.07 -2.59 -12.04
N LEU A 70 17.50 -1.80 -13.02
CA LEU A 70 16.60 -0.97 -13.84
C LEU A 70 15.64 -1.85 -14.63
N VAL A 71 14.34 -1.54 -14.55
CA VAL A 71 13.31 -2.26 -15.29
C VAL A 71 12.54 -1.32 -16.21
N PRO A 72 12.24 -1.74 -17.45
CA PRO A 72 11.34 -0.99 -18.32
C PRO A 72 9.92 -1.07 -17.78
N VAL A 73 9.22 0.06 -17.81
CA VAL A 73 7.84 0.17 -17.31
C VAL A 73 6.94 0.75 -18.38
N GLN A 74 5.68 0.32 -18.38
CA GLN A 74 4.61 0.95 -19.15
C GLN A 74 3.86 1.95 -18.26
N GLY A 75 3.54 3.11 -18.82
CA GLY A 75 2.82 4.18 -18.14
C GLY A 75 3.73 5.25 -17.53
N ASP A 76 3.11 6.41 -17.26
CA ASP A 76 3.76 7.58 -16.67
C ASP A 76 3.70 7.51 -15.15
N LYS A 77 2.80 8.27 -14.52
CA LYS A 77 2.70 8.29 -13.06
C LYS A 77 2.22 6.96 -12.49
N GLY A 78 1.13 6.41 -13.03
CA GLY A 78 0.74 5.02 -12.78
C GLY A 78 1.52 4.11 -13.72
N TRP A 79 2.27 3.16 -13.18
CA TRP A 79 3.19 2.36 -13.97
C TRP A 79 3.08 0.87 -13.70
N LYS A 80 3.52 0.08 -14.68
CA LYS A 80 3.57 -1.39 -14.61
C LYS A 80 4.87 -1.91 -15.20
N ALA A 81 5.56 -2.75 -14.47
CA ALA A 81 6.66 -3.57 -14.95
C ALA A 81 6.17 -5.01 -15.11
N SER A 82 6.60 -5.71 -16.15
CA SER A 82 6.38 -7.17 -16.27
C SER A 82 7.73 -7.85 -16.34
N LEU A 83 8.00 -8.75 -15.39
CA LEU A 83 9.26 -9.46 -15.26
C LEU A 83 9.04 -10.97 -15.41
N PRO A 84 9.71 -11.65 -16.36
CA PRO A 84 9.69 -13.10 -16.46
C PRO A 84 10.13 -13.76 -15.14
N LEU A 85 9.48 -14.86 -14.76
CA LEU A 85 9.82 -15.54 -13.51
C LEU A 85 11.25 -16.06 -13.46
N GLU A 86 11.81 -16.48 -14.60
CA GLU A 86 13.22 -16.91 -14.69
C GLU A 86 14.16 -15.76 -14.31
N THR A 87 13.94 -14.58 -14.89
CA THR A 87 14.70 -13.37 -14.56
C THR A 87 14.54 -12.98 -13.09
N LEU A 88 13.33 -13.07 -12.55
CA LEU A 88 13.09 -12.80 -11.13
C LEU A 88 13.89 -13.74 -10.24
N ARG A 89 13.91 -15.05 -10.52
CA ARG A 89 14.67 -16.05 -9.75
C ARG A 89 16.15 -15.73 -9.70
N GLU A 90 16.74 -15.31 -10.83
CA GLU A 90 18.16 -14.89 -10.91
C GLU A 90 18.46 -13.65 -10.05
N TRP A 91 17.47 -12.79 -9.84
CA TRP A 91 17.64 -11.50 -9.15
C TRP A 91 17.29 -11.56 -7.67
N THR A 92 16.79 -12.69 -7.19
CA THR A 92 16.33 -12.88 -5.82
C THR A 92 17.11 -13.98 -5.13
N ALA A 93 17.23 -13.88 -3.80
CA ALA A 93 17.65 -15.03 -3.01
C ALA A 93 16.65 -16.19 -3.17
N PRO A 94 17.11 -17.46 -3.07
CA PRO A 94 16.21 -18.61 -3.05
C PRO A 94 15.11 -18.44 -2.00
N SER A 95 13.87 -18.78 -2.35
CA SER A 95 12.69 -18.65 -1.47
C SER A 95 12.39 -17.23 -0.95
N ALA A 96 12.86 -16.18 -1.62
CA ALA A 96 12.50 -14.81 -1.27
C ALA A 96 10.97 -14.62 -1.25
N ARG A 97 10.46 -13.92 -0.23
CA ARG A 97 9.01 -13.65 -0.05
C ARG A 97 8.63 -12.23 -0.44
N SER A 98 9.61 -11.41 -0.76
CA SER A 98 9.44 -10.01 -1.12
C SER A 98 10.53 -9.58 -2.08
N ILE A 99 10.25 -8.54 -2.85
CA ILE A 99 11.23 -7.80 -3.64
C ILE A 99 11.37 -6.39 -3.11
N GLU A 100 12.52 -5.80 -3.40
CA GLU A 100 12.75 -4.38 -3.21
C GLU A 100 12.38 -3.64 -4.50
N VAL A 101 11.59 -2.59 -4.39
CA VAL A 101 11.26 -1.68 -5.49
C VAL A 101 11.78 -0.32 -5.11
N SER A 102 12.58 0.30 -5.98
CA SER A 102 13.04 1.67 -5.75
C SER A 102 12.77 2.60 -6.91
N LEU A 103 12.45 3.85 -6.57
CA LEU A 103 12.26 4.95 -7.51
C LEU A 103 13.47 5.88 -7.42
N HIS A 104 14.17 6.06 -8.55
CA HIS A 104 15.33 6.95 -8.66
C HIS A 104 14.98 8.19 -9.48
N GLU A 105 15.08 9.37 -8.87
CA GLU A 105 15.00 10.63 -9.60
C GLU A 105 16.36 11.01 -10.21
N THR A 106 16.34 11.60 -11.41
CA THR A 106 17.56 11.97 -12.17
C THR A 106 18.35 13.11 -11.52
N GLN A 107 17.71 13.90 -10.66
CA GLN A 107 18.31 15.01 -9.92
C GLN A 107 18.34 14.67 -8.43
N GLU A 108 19.28 13.80 -8.06
CA GLU A 108 19.83 13.63 -6.72
C GLU A 108 18.86 13.50 -5.52
N GLN A 109 18.85 12.27 -4.98
CA GLN A 109 18.82 11.91 -3.54
C GLN A 109 17.51 11.44 -2.90
N ALA A 110 16.36 11.53 -3.57
CA ALA A 110 15.16 10.85 -3.08
C ALA A 110 15.05 9.44 -3.69
N GLU A 111 15.81 8.48 -3.18
CA GLU A 111 15.52 7.06 -3.42
C GLU A 111 14.42 6.63 -2.46
N SER A 112 13.21 6.47 -2.98
CA SER A 112 12.14 5.79 -2.24
C SER A 112 12.33 4.29 -2.45
N VAL A 113 12.56 3.56 -1.35
CA VAL A 113 12.70 2.10 -1.35
C VAL A 113 11.51 1.49 -0.62
N GLU A 114 10.81 0.60 -1.30
CA GLU A 114 9.66 -0.13 -0.77
C GLU A 114 9.92 -1.65 -0.86
N ARG A 115 9.60 -2.39 0.20
CA ARG A 115 9.55 -3.87 0.13
C ARG A 115 8.14 -4.32 -0.14
N VAL A 116 7.98 -5.06 -1.22
CA VAL A 116 6.67 -5.53 -1.68
C VAL A 116 6.64 -7.05 -1.61
N ALA A 117 5.58 -7.59 -1.01
CA ALA A 117 5.38 -9.02 -0.92
C ALA A 117 5.26 -9.64 -2.33
N LEU A 118 5.81 -10.83 -2.51
CA LEU A 118 5.60 -11.64 -3.70
C LEU A 118 4.32 -12.48 -3.55
N PRO A 119 3.62 -12.78 -4.65
CA PRO A 119 2.51 -13.71 -4.60
C PRO A 119 2.99 -15.09 -4.13
N ILE A 120 2.12 -15.80 -3.42
CA ILE A 120 2.42 -17.12 -2.86
C ILE A 120 2.81 -18.08 -3.98
N GLY A 121 3.92 -18.81 -3.79
CA GLY A 121 4.38 -19.84 -4.72
C GLY A 121 5.19 -19.33 -5.92
N VAL A 122 5.38 -18.02 -6.10
CA VAL A 122 6.12 -17.45 -7.25
C VAL A 122 7.57 -17.90 -7.32
N LEU A 123 8.23 -18.02 -6.17
CA LEU A 123 9.61 -18.49 -6.03
C LEU A 123 9.70 -19.81 -5.26
N GLY A 124 8.61 -20.59 -5.24
CA GLY A 124 8.65 -21.94 -4.68
C GLY A 124 9.63 -22.81 -5.46
N ASP A 125 10.28 -23.75 -4.76
CA ASP A 125 11.14 -24.74 -5.41
C ASP A 125 10.40 -25.41 -6.56
N SER A 126 11.02 -25.43 -7.75
CA SER A 126 10.53 -26.18 -8.91
C SER A 126 10.71 -27.70 -8.73
N SER A 127 10.69 -28.17 -7.48
CA SER A 127 10.69 -29.58 -7.14
C SER A 127 9.65 -30.30 -8.02
N ASN A 128 10.13 -31.27 -8.79
CA ASN A 128 9.30 -31.98 -9.74
C ASN A 128 8.36 -32.88 -8.93
N LEU A 129 7.12 -32.45 -8.77
CA LEU A 129 6.08 -33.19 -8.07
C LEU A 129 5.76 -34.45 -8.87
N GLY A 130 6.32 -35.59 -8.45
CA GLY A 130 6.11 -36.87 -9.13
C GLY A 130 4.65 -37.35 -9.11
N SER A 131 3.91 -37.08 -8.02
CA SER A 131 2.45 -37.24 -7.97
C SER A 131 1.86 -36.43 -6.81
N LEU A 132 0.66 -35.87 -7.00
CA LEU A 132 -0.15 -35.27 -5.95
C LEU A 132 -1.51 -35.98 -5.94
N GLU A 133 -1.80 -36.72 -4.88
CA GLU A 133 -3.09 -37.38 -4.71
C GLU A 133 -3.98 -36.56 -3.77
N VAL A 134 -5.13 -36.09 -4.26
CA VAL A 134 -6.12 -35.37 -3.46
C VAL A 134 -7.31 -36.28 -3.22
N ARG A 135 -7.52 -36.69 -1.97
CA ARG A 135 -8.69 -37.49 -1.56
C ARG A 135 -9.68 -36.60 -0.82
N ALA A 136 -10.89 -36.52 -1.34
CA ALA A 136 -12.02 -35.97 -0.58
C ALA A 136 -12.59 -37.07 0.31
N GLN A 137 -12.63 -36.80 1.61
CA GLN A 137 -13.33 -37.63 2.59
C GLN A 137 -14.66 -36.93 2.88
N TRP A 138 -15.74 -37.69 2.70
CA TRP A 138 -17.12 -37.25 2.90
C TRP A 138 -17.61 -37.78 4.23
#